data_AF-A0A950JS35-F1
#
_entry.id   AF-A0A950JS35-F1
#
_cell.length_a   1.000
_cell.length_b   1.000
_cell.length_c   1.000
_cell.angle_alpha   90.00
_cell.angle_beta   90.00
_cell.angle_gamma   90.00
#
_symmetry.space_group_name_H-M   'P 1'
#
loop_
_entity.id
_entity.type
_entity.pdbx_description
1 polymer ?
#
loop_
_entity_poly.entity_id
_entity_poly.type
_entity_poly.pdbx_seq_one_letter_code
_entity_poly.pdbx_strand_id
1 'polypeptide(L)'
;MLEPVRHITLAEIETARERIRGTILRTPLVKLQLGDGYPDIRLKLENLQPINAYKLRGATNAVAMLPDAERRRGVWTISAGNAGQGVAY
;
A
#
# COMPACT_ATOMS: atom_id res chain seq x y z
N MET A 1 -15.46 21.11 13.39
CA MET A 1 -14.97 19.95 14.16
C MET A 1 -14.83 18.81 13.15
N LEU A 2 -13.66 18.19 12.99
CA LEU A 2 -13.49 17.10 12.02
C LEU A 2 -14.19 15.85 12.56
N GLU A 3 -14.92 15.13 11.70
CA GLU A 3 -15.52 13.86 12.11
C GLU A 3 -14.43 12.81 12.40
N PRO A 4 -14.64 11.92 13.39
CA PRO A 4 -13.73 10.82 13.65
C PRO A 4 -13.59 9.93 12.42
N VAL A 5 -12.35 9.53 12.11
CA VAL A 5 -12.10 8.53 11.06
C VAL A 5 -12.73 7.22 11.51
N ARG A 6 -13.63 6.66 10.71
CA ARG A 6 -14.27 5.37 11.02
C ARG A 6 -13.23 4.25 11.12
N HIS A 7 -13.54 3.22 11.89
CA HIS A 7 -12.73 2.00 11.92
C HIS A 7 -12.72 1.29 10.57
N ILE A 8 -11.55 0.78 10.19
CA ILE A 8 -11.36 -0.10 9.03
C ILE A 8 -11.54 -1.55 9.51
N THR A 9 -12.35 -2.33 8.79
CA THR A 9 -12.61 -3.73 9.14
C THR A 9 -11.65 -4.68 8.42
N LEU A 10 -11.51 -5.91 8.93
CA LEU A 10 -10.71 -6.95 8.26
C LEU A 10 -11.22 -7.24 6.84
N ALA A 11 -12.54 -7.31 6.65
CA ALA A 11 -13.16 -7.57 5.34
C ALA A 11 -12.76 -6.51 4.29
N GLU A 12 -12.57 -5.25 4.70
CA GLU A 12 -12.12 -4.19 3.81
C GLU A 12 -10.65 -4.37 3.40
N ILE A 13 -9.80 -4.85 4.31
CA ILE A 13 -8.41 -5.18 4.00
C ILE A 13 -8.34 -6.39 3.05
N GLU A 14 -9.18 -7.40 3.24
CA GLU A 14 -9.26 -8.56 2.35
C GLU A 14 -9.77 -8.16 0.96
N THR A 15 -10.79 -7.30 0.89
CA THR A 15 -11.28 -6.75 -0.38
C THR A 15 -10.19 -5.93 -1.08
N ALA A 16 -9.45 -5.10 -0.35
CA ALA A 16 -8.32 -4.35 -0.89
C ALA A 16 -7.22 -5.27 -1.42
N ARG A 17 -6.94 -6.39 -0.72
CA ARG A 17 -5.97 -7.41 -1.17
C ARG A 17 -6.35 -7.97 -2.54
N GLU A 18 -7.63 -8.28 -2.76
CA GLU A 18 -8.09 -8.77 -4.07
C GLU A 18 -7.99 -7.68 -5.15
N ARG A 19 -8.43 -6.45 -4.83
CA ARG A 19 -8.43 -5.32 -5.76
C ARG A 19 -7.03 -4.99 -6.31
N ILE A 20 -6.01 -5.06 -5.46
CA ILE A 20 -4.64 -4.65 -5.83
C ILE A 20 -3.75 -5.81 -6.31
N ARG A 21 -4.28 -7.04 -6.36
CA ARG A 21 -3.52 -8.27 -6.63
C ARG A 21 -2.75 -8.23 -7.95
N GLY A 22 -3.30 -7.60 -8.99
CA GLY A 22 -2.69 -7.50 -10.32
C GLY A 22 -1.58 -6.44 -10.45
N THR A 23 -1.47 -5.52 -9.48
CA THR A 23 -0.54 -4.39 -9.54
C THR A 23 0.58 -4.51 -8.51
N ILE A 24 0.30 -5.20 -7.39
CA ILE A 24 1.17 -5.20 -6.21
C ILE A 24 1.96 -6.49 -6.08
N LEU A 25 3.26 -6.36 -5.85
CA LEU A 25 4.12 -7.48 -5.52
C LEU A 25 3.87 -7.96 -4.08
N ARG A 26 3.83 -9.29 -3.90
CA ARG A 26 3.95 -9.92 -2.59
C ARG A 26 5.42 -9.93 -2.19
N THR A 27 5.85 -8.85 -1.55
CA THR A 27 7.22 -8.68 -1.04
C THR A 27 7.60 -9.79 -0.05
N PRO A 28 8.88 -10.18 0.01
CA PRO A 28 9.33 -11.25 0.88
C PRO A 28 9.26 -10.86 2.37
N LEU A 29 9.21 -11.89 3.22
CA LEU A 29 9.42 -11.78 4.66
C LEU A 29 10.74 -12.49 4.98
N VAL A 30 11.78 -11.72 5.27
CA VAL A 30 13.16 -12.23 5.39
C VAL A 30 13.57 -12.25 6.85
N LYS A 31 14.12 -13.35 7.35
CA LYS A 31 14.67 -13.41 8.71
C LYS A 31 15.90 -12.51 8.81
N LEU A 32 15.95 -11.66 9.82
CA LEU A 32 17.14 -10.88 10.17
C LEU A 32 18.10 -11.77 10.97
N GLN A 33 19.30 -11.98 10.44
CA GLN A 33 20.32 -12.82 11.08
C GLN A 33 21.19 -11.97 12.01
N LEU A 34 20.86 -11.97 13.31
CA LEU A 34 21.64 -11.26 14.35
C LEU A 34 22.55 -12.19 15.16
N GLY A 35 22.45 -13.51 14.96
CA GLY A 35 23.13 -14.52 15.75
C GLY A 35 22.31 -15.03 16.93
N ASP A 36 22.93 -15.86 17.76
CA ASP A 36 22.28 -16.52 18.88
C ASP A 36 21.92 -15.53 20.00
N GLY A 37 20.86 -15.84 20.74
CA GLY A 37 20.35 -14.99 21.83
C GLY A 37 19.43 -13.85 21.39
N TYR A 38 19.28 -13.60 20.08
CA TYR A 38 18.32 -12.64 19.55
C TYR A 38 16.96 -13.29 19.21
N PRO A 39 15.84 -12.55 19.35
CA PRO A 39 14.51 -13.05 18.97
C PRO A 39 14.35 -13.24 17.45
N ASP A 40 13.34 -14.01 17.01
CA ASP A 40 12.99 -14.15 15.57
C ASP A 40 12.44 -12.84 15.01
N ILE A 41 13.34 -12.00 14.49
CA ILE A 41 13.00 -10.75 13.83
C ILE A 41 12.90 -11.01 12.33
N ARG A 42 11.80 -10.59 11.72
CA ARG A 42 11.58 -10.70 10.27
C ARG A 42 11.32 -9.36 9.64
N LEU A 43 11.98 -9.11 8.51
CA LEU A 43 11.89 -7.89 7.72
C LEU A 43 10.85 -8.08 6.60
N LYS A 44 9.82 -7.23 6.60
CA LYS A 44 8.88 -7.12 5.49
C LYS A 44 9.40 -6.08 4.49
N LEU A 45 9.99 -6.54 3.40
CA LEU A 45 10.78 -5.70 2.50
C LEU A 45 9.92 -4.91 1.50
N GLU A 46 9.14 -3.94 1.99
CA GLU A 46 8.33 -3.05 1.14
C GLU A 46 9.14 -2.09 0.27
N ASN A 47 10.43 -1.94 0.55
CA ASN A 47 11.39 -1.29 -0.32
C ASN A 47 11.61 -2.03 -1.65
N LEU A 48 11.10 -3.26 -1.81
CA LEU A 48 11.14 -4.03 -3.05
C LEU A 48 9.83 -3.95 -3.87
N GLN A 49 8.87 -3.12 -3.46
CA GLN A 49 7.73 -2.77 -4.31
C GLN A 49 8.22 -1.90 -5.50
N PRO A 50 7.55 -1.84 -6.68
CA PRO A 50 8.07 -1.12 -7.85
C PRO A 50 8.44 0.35 -7.64
N ILE A 51 7.82 1.02 -6.67
CA ILE A 51 8.14 2.41 -6.30
C ILE A 51 9.10 2.51 -5.09
N ASN A 52 9.77 1.42 -4.73
CA ASN A 52 10.61 1.27 -3.54
C ASN A 52 9.89 1.58 -2.21
N ALA A 53 8.57 1.46 -2.16
CA ALA A 53 7.77 1.74 -0.97
C ALA A 53 6.40 1.06 -0.97
N TYR A 54 5.83 0.88 0.23
CA TYR A 54 4.51 0.30 0.42
C TYR A 54 3.36 1.18 -0.12
N LYS A 55 3.62 2.47 -0.39
CA LYS A 55 2.57 3.46 -0.71
C LYS A 55 1.80 3.14 -2.00
N LEU A 56 2.36 2.32 -2.89
CA LEU A 56 1.66 1.81 -4.07
C LEU A 56 0.40 1.05 -3.68
N ARG A 57 0.42 0.27 -2.57
CA ARG A 57 -0.74 -0.50 -2.10
C ARG A 57 -1.96 0.39 -1.88
N GLY A 58 -1.77 1.49 -1.15
CA GLY A 58 -2.85 2.44 -0.83
C GLY A 58 -3.28 3.24 -2.05
N ALA A 59 -2.32 3.73 -2.85
CA ALA A 59 -2.60 4.51 -4.04
C ALA A 59 -3.40 3.71 -5.08
N THR A 60 -2.95 2.51 -5.44
CA THR A 60 -3.67 1.61 -6.35
C THR A 60 -5.06 1.29 -5.82
N ASN A 61 -5.19 0.97 -4.53
CA ASN A 61 -6.48 0.66 -3.94
C ASN A 61 -7.46 1.84 -4.03
N ALA A 62 -7.01 3.05 -3.70
CA ALA A 62 -7.82 4.25 -3.72
C ALA A 62 -8.26 4.60 -5.15
N VAL A 63 -7.34 4.60 -6.11
CA VAL A 63 -7.66 4.89 -7.52
C VAL A 63 -8.61 3.84 -8.10
N ALA A 64 -8.43 2.56 -7.76
CA ALA A 64 -9.31 1.49 -8.22
C ALA A 64 -10.70 1.48 -7.56
N MET A 65 -10.90 2.20 -6.45
CA MET A 65 -12.21 2.37 -5.80
C MET A 65 -13.02 3.54 -6.37
N LEU A 66 -12.39 4.41 -7.17
CA LEU A 66 -13.09 5.54 -7.77
C LEU A 66 -14.17 5.05 -8.74
N PRO A 67 -15.38 5.62 -8.69
CA PRO A 67 -16.35 5.42 -9.75
C PRO A 67 -15.76 5.81 -11.11
N ASP A 68 -16.16 5.12 -12.19
CA ASP A 68 -15.65 5.37 -13.53
C ASP A 68 -15.78 6.85 -13.97
N ALA A 69 -16.87 7.50 -13.57
CA ALA A 69 -17.09 8.92 -13.86
C ALA A 69 -16.05 9.83 -13.20
N GLU A 70 -15.65 9.53 -11.96
CA GLU A 70 -14.61 10.28 -11.25
C GLU A 70 -13.22 9.94 -11.81
N ARG A 71 -12.94 8.66 -12.04
CA ARG A 71 -11.66 8.22 -12.59
C ARG A 71 -11.36 8.86 -13.95
N ARG A 72 -12.37 9.04 -14.81
CA ARG A 72 -12.23 9.74 -16.11
C ARG A 72 -11.87 11.22 -16.00
N ARG A 73 -12.16 11.86 -14.86
CA ARG A 73 -11.75 13.26 -14.61
C ARG A 73 -10.26 13.37 -14.26
N GLY A 74 -9.58 12.24 -14.10
CA GLY A 74 -8.21 12.16 -13.63
C GLY A 74 -8.10 12.17 -12.11
N VAL A 75 -6.89 11.93 -11.62
CA VAL A 75 -6.54 11.96 -10.20
C VAL A 75 -5.39 12.91 -9.99
N TRP A 76 -5.32 13.53 -8.82
CA TRP A 76 -4.19 14.37 -8.42
C TRP A 76 -3.85 14.09 -6.96
N THR A 77 -2.59 14.32 -6.62
CA THR A 77 -2.09 14.25 -5.24
C THR A 77 -1.00 15.28 -5.04
N ILE A 78 -0.75 15.66 -3.79
CA ILE A 78 0.40 16.49 -3.42
C ILE A 78 1.33 15.63 -2.59
N SER A 79 2.55 15.42 -3.09
CA SER A 79 3.56 14.67 -2.37
C SER A 79 4.95 15.06 -2.84
N ALA A 80 5.90 15.14 -1.90
CA ALA A 80 7.31 15.32 -2.21
C ALA A 80 8.03 13.98 -2.55
N GLY A 81 7.33 12.84 -2.64
CA GLY A 81 7.99 11.54 -2.86
C GLY A 81 7.03 10.36 -3.04
N ASN A 82 7.24 9.28 -2.26
CA ASN A 82 6.65 7.95 -2.51
C ASN A 82 5.13 7.91 -2.71
N ALA A 83 4.35 8.86 -2.17
CA ALA A 83 2.90 8.87 -2.39
C ALA A 83 2.58 9.37 -3.81
N GLY A 84 3.31 10.39 -4.29
CA GLY A 84 3.23 10.86 -5.67
C GLY A 84 3.63 9.78 -6.66
N GLN A 85 4.73 9.06 -6.39
CA GLN A 85 5.13 7.91 -7.21
C GLN A 85 4.06 6.81 -7.23
N GLY A 86 3.43 6.52 -6.09
CA GLY A 86 2.36 5.52 -6.01
C GLY A 86 1.09 5.89 -6.77
N VAL A 87 0.73 7.17 -6.83
CA VAL A 87 -0.43 7.65 -7.61
C VAL A 87 -0.11 7.72 -9.11
N ALA A 88 1.15 7.93 -9.48
CA ALA A 88 1.58 8.04 -10.88
C ALA A 88 1.84 6.69 -11.58
N TYR A 89 2.06 5.60 -10.81
CA TYR A 89 2.31 4.24 -11.32
C TYR A 89 1.04 3.60 -11.90
#